data_AF-A0A9W8E6F6-F1
#
_entry.id   AF-A0A9W8E6F6-F1
#
_cell.length_a   1.000
_cell.length_b   1.000
_cell.length_c   1.000
_cell.angle_alpha   90.00
_cell.angle_beta   90.00
_cell.angle_gamma   90.00
#
_symmetry.space_group_name_H-M   'P 1'
#
loop_
_entity.id
_entity.type
_entity.pdbx_description
1 polymer ?
#
loop_
_entity_poly.entity_id
_entity_poly.type
_entity_poly.pdbx_seq_one_letter_code
_entity_poly.pdbx_strand_id
1 'polypeptide(L)'
;MAKRKPQPKKDNQRLPSIPSTVEWPRVQTKKGLTLTELVTDHVYTISNLFSSSECLQWIALAEHQLGFPSVPRQIVPKRGEAFRNNARISILDPNAADQLWHSSGLAQLIQSEWSRGKSLARLPSAVTRGKQPVGLNGQLRLYRYDPGQRFGKHYDDTVIDTLGRQSEFTLLIYLNDAGTDPLNVLGKKSHTSSAGGETVFHIPQTSQPLSITPRGGLALLHRHGANCLLHEANPVHGGVKYILRSDIVFS
;
A
#
# COMPACT_ATOMS: atom_id res chain seq x y z
N MET A 1 30.46 48.27 10.66
CA MET A 1 29.72 47.45 11.65
C MET A 1 28.60 46.72 10.94
N ALA A 2 28.77 45.43 10.63
CA ALA A 2 27.76 44.63 9.93
C ALA A 2 26.78 44.00 10.95
N LYS A 3 25.49 44.32 10.83
CA LYS A 3 24.41 43.77 11.68
C LYS A 3 24.17 42.30 11.28
N ARG A 4 24.39 41.37 12.23
CA ARG A 4 24.03 39.94 12.08
C ARG A 4 22.50 39.79 12.04
N LYS A 5 21.98 39.10 11.03
CA LYS A 5 20.57 38.67 10.96
C LYS A 5 20.31 37.55 11.99
N PRO A 6 19.15 37.53 12.68
CA PRO A 6 18.82 36.49 13.64
C PRO A 6 18.49 35.17 12.93
N GLN A 7 19.04 34.07 13.46
CA GLN A 7 18.75 32.70 13.03
C GLN A 7 17.33 32.30 13.45
N PRO A 8 16.57 31.56 12.62
CA PRO A 8 15.24 31.10 12.99
C PRO A 8 15.33 30.04 14.10
N LYS A 9 14.50 30.21 15.14
CA LYS A 9 14.32 29.24 16.21
C LYS A 9 13.79 27.93 15.62
N LYS A 10 14.46 26.81 15.89
CA LYS A 10 13.96 25.47 15.59
C LYS A 10 12.74 25.22 16.48
N ASP A 11 11.55 25.25 15.88
CA ASP A 11 10.35 24.73 16.52
C ASP A 11 10.54 23.23 16.79
N ASN A 12 10.69 22.89 18.05
CA ASN A 12 10.81 21.52 18.52
C ASN A 12 9.40 20.92 18.60
N GLN A 13 8.77 20.69 17.44
CA GLN A 13 7.51 19.96 17.38
C GLN A 13 7.78 18.53 17.86
N ARG A 14 7.30 18.20 19.07
CA ARG A 14 7.26 16.82 19.58
C ARG A 14 6.50 15.98 18.56
N LEU A 15 7.20 15.06 17.90
CA LEU A 15 6.57 13.96 17.17
C LEU A 15 5.66 13.21 18.17
N PRO A 16 4.43 12.84 17.79
CA PRO A 16 3.58 12.04 18.65
C PRO A 16 4.33 10.77 19.06
N SER A 17 4.34 10.48 20.37
CA SER A 17 4.97 9.28 20.92
C SER A 17 4.20 8.06 20.40
N ILE A 18 4.85 7.24 19.60
CA ILE A 18 4.32 5.94 19.19
C ILE A 18 4.07 5.13 20.48
N PRO A 19 2.92 4.45 20.64
CA PRO A 19 2.67 3.56 21.76
C PRO A 19 3.84 2.58 21.96
N SER A 20 4.17 2.25 23.22
CA SER A 20 5.29 1.36 23.56
C SER A 20 5.17 -0.03 22.95
N THR A 21 3.95 -0.47 22.60
CA THR A 21 3.67 -1.66 21.80
C THR A 21 2.46 -1.40 20.88
N VAL A 22 2.54 -1.86 19.63
CA VAL A 22 1.44 -1.79 18.66
C VAL A 22 0.67 -3.10 18.71
N GLU A 23 -0.65 -3.03 18.92
CA GLU A 23 -1.53 -4.21 18.96
C GLU A 23 -2.12 -4.44 17.58
N TRP A 24 -1.45 -5.25 16.76
CA TRP A 24 -1.90 -5.51 15.39
C TRP A 24 -3.20 -6.34 15.37
N PRO A 25 -4.21 -5.95 14.56
CA PRO A 25 -5.40 -6.75 14.35
C PRO A 25 -5.06 -8.14 13.82
N ARG A 26 -5.71 -9.15 14.39
CA ARG A 26 -5.55 -10.53 13.93
C ARG A 26 -6.26 -10.72 12.59
N VAL A 27 -5.57 -11.36 11.65
CA VAL A 27 -6.14 -11.76 10.37
C VAL A 27 -6.30 -13.28 10.35
N GLN A 28 -7.51 -13.75 10.09
CA GLN A 28 -7.80 -15.18 9.98
C GLN A 28 -7.44 -15.69 8.59
N THR A 29 -6.95 -16.93 8.53
CA THR A 29 -6.58 -17.58 7.27
C THR A 29 -7.77 -17.70 6.34
N LYS A 30 -7.64 -17.12 5.15
CA LYS A 30 -8.63 -17.26 4.09
C LYS A 30 -8.31 -18.50 3.25
N LYS A 31 -9.36 -19.25 2.92
CA LYS A 31 -9.30 -20.42 2.05
C LYS A 31 -9.87 -20.07 0.68
N GLY A 32 -9.43 -20.77 -0.36
CA GLY A 32 -9.94 -20.57 -1.72
C GLY A 32 -9.59 -19.21 -2.31
N LEU A 33 -8.56 -18.54 -1.79
CA LEU A 33 -8.03 -17.33 -2.42
C LEU A 33 -7.56 -17.65 -3.84
N THR A 34 -7.81 -16.73 -4.77
CA THR A 34 -7.37 -16.85 -6.15
C THR A 34 -6.56 -15.64 -6.53
N LEU A 35 -5.41 -15.88 -7.15
CA LEU A 35 -4.59 -14.85 -7.74
C LEU A 35 -5.05 -14.60 -9.18
N THR A 36 -5.60 -13.42 -9.44
CA THR A 36 -6.11 -13.04 -10.76
C THR A 36 -5.12 -12.10 -11.44
N GLU A 37 -4.56 -12.51 -12.58
CA GLU A 37 -3.67 -11.69 -13.39
C GLU A 37 -4.49 -10.71 -14.25
N LEU A 38 -4.21 -9.41 -14.13
CA LEU A 38 -4.87 -8.35 -14.89
C LEU A 38 -3.94 -7.77 -15.97
N VAL A 39 -2.65 -7.68 -15.64
CA VAL A 39 -1.58 -7.41 -16.59
C VAL A 39 -0.54 -8.48 -16.39
N THR A 40 -0.29 -9.23 -17.47
CA THR A 40 0.79 -10.21 -17.57
C THR A 40 2.04 -9.74 -16.83
N ASP A 41 2.51 -10.53 -15.87
CA ASP A 41 3.77 -10.33 -15.13
C ASP A 41 3.87 -9.02 -14.32
N HIS A 42 2.80 -8.23 -14.21
CA HIS A 42 2.87 -6.88 -13.65
C HIS A 42 1.78 -6.56 -12.63
N VAL A 43 0.53 -6.95 -12.85
CA VAL A 43 -0.59 -6.53 -12.00
C VAL A 43 -1.50 -7.71 -11.70
N TYR A 44 -1.68 -8.00 -10.42
CA TYR A 44 -2.51 -9.08 -9.92
C TYR A 44 -3.46 -8.59 -8.83
N THR A 45 -4.59 -9.27 -8.68
CA THR A 45 -5.50 -9.03 -7.56
C THR A 45 -5.86 -10.32 -6.83
N ILE A 46 -6.16 -10.18 -5.54
CA ILE A 46 -6.66 -11.24 -4.68
C ILE A 46 -7.89 -10.69 -3.97
N SER A 47 -9.06 -11.23 -4.30
CA SER A 47 -10.31 -10.82 -3.65
C SER A 47 -10.45 -11.45 -2.28
N ASN A 48 -11.10 -10.75 -1.35
CA ASN A 48 -11.42 -11.22 0.00
C ASN A 48 -10.20 -11.66 0.83
N LEU A 49 -9.03 -11.04 0.63
CA LEU A 49 -7.86 -11.30 1.47
C LEU A 49 -8.15 -10.89 2.91
N PHE A 50 -8.82 -9.74 3.11
CA PHE A 50 -9.42 -9.36 4.39
C PHE A 50 -10.94 -9.43 4.30
N SER A 51 -11.57 -9.78 5.43
CA SER A 51 -13.00 -9.58 5.65
C SER A 51 -13.29 -8.12 6.01
N SER A 52 -14.55 -7.70 5.90
CA SER A 52 -14.98 -6.35 6.29
C SER A 52 -14.67 -6.04 7.76
N SER A 53 -14.77 -7.03 8.65
CA SER A 53 -14.42 -6.86 10.07
C SER A 53 -12.91 -6.61 10.26
N GLU A 54 -12.06 -7.37 9.58
CA GLU A 54 -10.60 -7.17 9.66
C GLU A 54 -10.23 -5.80 9.09
N CYS A 55 -10.79 -5.42 7.94
CA CYS A 55 -10.66 -4.09 7.37
C CYS A 55 -10.96 -2.97 8.38
N LEU A 56 -12.12 -3.04 9.07
CA LEU A 56 -12.50 -2.06 10.09
C LEU A 56 -11.54 -2.03 11.28
N GLN A 57 -11.06 -3.18 11.74
CA GLN A 57 -10.08 -3.24 12.84
C GLN A 57 -8.76 -2.58 12.46
N TRP A 58 -8.28 -2.78 11.23
CA TRP A 58 -7.07 -2.12 10.71
C TRP A 58 -7.25 -0.60 10.55
N ILE A 59 -8.44 -0.14 10.16
CA ILE A 59 -8.76 1.29 10.13
C ILE A 59 -8.81 1.86 11.55
N ALA A 60 -9.45 1.17 12.49
CA ALA A 60 -9.52 1.59 13.90
C ALA A 60 -8.13 1.66 14.55
N LEU A 61 -7.24 0.69 14.29
CA LEU A 61 -5.83 0.75 14.69
C LEU A 61 -5.18 2.04 14.18
N ALA A 62 -5.31 2.31 12.88
CA ALA A 62 -4.66 3.45 12.23
C ALA A 62 -5.14 4.80 12.79
N GLU A 63 -6.44 4.92 13.04
CA GLU A 63 -7.07 6.18 13.47
C GLU A 63 -6.95 6.42 14.97
N HIS A 64 -7.12 5.39 15.79
CA HIS A 64 -7.25 5.55 17.25
C HIS A 64 -5.99 5.22 18.04
N GLN A 65 -5.25 4.18 17.65
CA GLN A 65 -4.05 3.76 18.38
C GLN A 65 -2.79 4.43 17.85
N LEU A 66 -2.65 4.49 16.52
CA LEU A 66 -1.46 5.04 15.88
C LEU A 66 -1.61 6.54 15.62
N GLY A 67 -2.78 6.96 15.16
CA GLY A 67 -3.12 8.34 14.83
C GLY A 67 -2.43 8.81 13.54
N PHE A 68 -3.21 9.12 12.52
CA PHE A 68 -2.64 9.81 11.35
C PHE A 68 -2.18 11.22 11.74
N PRO A 69 -1.11 11.74 11.09
CA PRO A 69 -0.72 13.13 11.29
C PRO A 69 -1.86 14.07 10.90
N SER A 70 -2.17 15.05 11.76
CA SER A 70 -3.27 16.00 11.58
C SER A 70 -3.15 16.86 10.32
N VAL A 71 -1.93 17.10 9.86
CA VAL A 71 -1.65 17.74 8.56
C VAL A 71 -0.76 16.79 7.76
N PRO A 72 -1.30 16.11 6.72
CA PRO A 72 -0.49 15.24 5.89
C PRO A 72 0.57 16.04 5.14
N ARG A 73 1.78 15.50 5.09
CA ARG A 73 2.89 16.14 4.38
C ARG A 73 2.61 16.15 2.88
N GLN A 74 2.34 17.32 2.34
CA GLN A 74 2.31 17.51 0.89
C GLN A 74 3.75 17.52 0.34
N ILE A 75 4.04 16.56 -0.53
CA ILE A 75 5.26 16.56 -1.34
C ILE A 75 4.93 17.21 -2.67
N VAL A 76 5.47 18.40 -2.88
CA VAL A 76 5.45 19.07 -4.18
C VAL A 76 6.67 18.56 -4.97
N PRO A 77 6.47 17.97 -6.16
CA PRO A 77 7.53 17.35 -6.95
C PRO A 77 8.78 18.22 -7.12
N LYS A 78 9.93 17.72 -6.66
CA LYS A 78 11.22 18.03 -7.29
C LYS A 78 11.49 17.02 -8.41
N ARG A 79 12.56 17.22 -9.19
CA ARG A 79 12.97 16.26 -10.22
C ARG A 79 13.17 14.87 -9.59
N GLY A 80 12.39 13.88 -10.05
CA GLY A 80 12.41 12.51 -9.53
C GLY A 80 11.43 12.22 -8.39
N GLU A 81 10.69 13.21 -7.91
CA GLU A 81 9.64 13.01 -6.90
C GLU A 81 8.26 13.14 -7.53
N ALA A 82 7.32 12.32 -7.08
CA ALA A 82 5.91 12.44 -7.47
C ALA A 82 5.10 13.18 -6.41
N PHE A 83 4.05 13.86 -6.87
CA PHE A 83 3.18 14.63 -6.00
C PHE A 83 2.43 13.68 -5.08
N ARG A 84 2.43 13.93 -3.78
CA ARG A 84 1.52 13.23 -2.86
C ARG A 84 1.11 14.13 -1.71
N ASN A 85 -0.13 13.99 -1.26
CA ASN A 85 -0.67 14.75 -0.13
C ASN A 85 -1.54 13.89 0.80
N ASN A 86 -1.38 12.56 0.74
CA ASN A 86 -2.06 11.63 1.62
C ASN A 86 -1.42 11.54 3.00
N ALA A 87 -2.21 11.22 4.01
CA ALA A 87 -1.68 10.88 5.32
C ALA A 87 -1.03 9.49 5.29
N ARG A 88 0.04 9.33 6.07
CA ARG A 88 0.84 8.11 6.11
C ARG A 88 1.33 7.84 7.52
N ILE A 89 1.14 6.59 7.96
CA ILE A 89 1.85 5.99 9.09
C ILE A 89 2.85 4.98 8.53
N SER A 90 4.01 4.83 9.15
CA SER A 90 5.08 3.92 8.74
C SER A 90 5.71 3.30 9.97
N ILE A 91 5.62 1.98 10.11
CA ILE A 91 6.10 1.25 11.28
C ILE A 91 6.94 0.07 10.79
N LEU A 92 8.13 -0.09 11.39
CA LEU A 92 8.98 -1.25 11.17
C LEU A 92 8.62 -2.32 12.18
N ASP A 93 7.95 -3.38 11.73
CA ASP A 93 7.62 -4.54 12.54
C ASP A 93 7.68 -5.83 11.70
N PRO A 94 8.86 -6.48 11.62
CA PRO A 94 9.03 -7.72 10.88
C PRO A 94 8.14 -8.87 11.38
N ASN A 95 7.83 -8.92 12.68
CA ASN A 95 7.00 -9.98 13.25
C ASN A 95 5.54 -9.82 12.82
N ALA A 96 5.01 -8.59 12.82
CA ALA A 96 3.67 -8.33 12.31
C ALA A 96 3.55 -8.60 10.81
N ALA A 97 4.57 -8.23 10.02
CA ALA A 97 4.62 -8.52 8.60
C ALA A 97 4.65 -10.04 8.33
N ASP A 98 5.42 -10.81 9.12
CA ASP A 98 5.47 -12.26 9.04
C ASP A 98 4.14 -12.92 9.42
N GLN A 99 3.51 -12.45 10.50
CA GLN A 99 2.18 -12.91 10.89
C GLN A 99 1.14 -12.62 9.82
N LEU A 100 1.17 -11.44 9.19
CA LEU A 100 0.28 -11.08 8.09
C LEU A 100 0.49 -12.00 6.87
N TRP A 101 1.73 -12.28 6.51
CA TRP A 101 2.09 -13.16 5.40
C TRP A 101 1.51 -14.57 5.59
N HIS A 102 1.74 -15.17 6.75
CA HIS A 102 1.33 -16.55 7.05
C HIS A 102 -0.17 -16.64 7.38
N SER A 103 -0.66 -15.78 8.27
CA SER A 103 -2.00 -15.94 8.85
C SER A 103 -3.11 -15.55 7.89
N SER A 104 -2.87 -14.68 6.91
CA SER A 104 -3.88 -14.29 5.91
C SER A 104 -4.19 -15.37 4.88
N GLY A 105 -3.29 -16.35 4.69
CA GLY A 105 -3.32 -17.29 3.57
C GLY A 105 -2.56 -16.80 2.33
N LEU A 106 -1.99 -15.59 2.38
CA LEU A 106 -1.20 -15.02 1.28
C LEU A 106 0.04 -15.87 0.97
N ALA A 107 0.78 -16.31 2.00
CA ALA A 107 1.94 -17.18 1.84
C ALA A 107 1.61 -18.44 1.04
N GLN A 108 0.57 -19.17 1.47
CA GLN A 108 0.12 -20.39 0.82
C GLN A 108 -0.25 -20.14 -0.64
N LEU A 109 -1.03 -19.08 -0.93
CA LEU A 109 -1.42 -18.75 -2.29
C LEU A 109 -0.20 -18.46 -3.17
N ILE A 110 0.63 -17.49 -2.77
CA ILE A 110 1.74 -17.00 -3.60
C ILE A 110 2.79 -18.08 -3.82
N GLN A 111 3.14 -18.83 -2.79
CA GLN A 111 4.10 -19.93 -2.92
C GLN A 111 3.53 -21.05 -3.80
N SER A 112 2.23 -21.37 -3.69
CA SER A 112 1.62 -22.39 -4.54
C SER A 112 1.58 -22.00 -6.02
N GLU A 113 1.27 -20.74 -6.35
CA GLU A 113 1.30 -20.25 -7.73
C GLU A 113 2.74 -20.22 -8.26
N TRP A 114 3.70 -19.82 -7.42
CA TRP A 114 5.12 -19.84 -7.76
C TRP A 114 5.63 -21.25 -8.09
N SER A 115 5.33 -22.24 -7.24
CA SER A 115 5.75 -23.64 -7.44
C SER A 115 5.10 -24.28 -8.67
N ARG A 116 3.91 -23.83 -9.09
CA ARG A 116 3.25 -24.29 -10.32
C ARG A 116 3.86 -23.72 -11.61
N GLY A 117 4.97 -22.97 -11.51
CA GLY A 117 5.63 -22.35 -12.66
C GLY A 117 4.89 -21.11 -13.18
N LYS A 118 3.79 -20.71 -12.53
CA LYS A 118 3.17 -19.38 -12.70
C LYS A 118 3.95 -18.37 -11.86
N SER A 119 5.25 -18.26 -12.15
CA SER A 119 6.06 -17.19 -11.59
C SER A 119 5.26 -15.89 -11.71
N LEU A 120 5.15 -15.11 -10.63
CA LEU A 120 4.57 -13.76 -10.69
C LEU A 120 5.31 -12.88 -11.72
N ALA A 121 6.48 -13.34 -12.20
CA ALA A 121 7.18 -12.77 -13.33
C ALA A 121 7.79 -13.87 -14.21
N ARG A 122 7.29 -14.05 -15.44
CA ARG A 122 7.92 -14.90 -16.48
C ARG A 122 9.30 -14.41 -16.90
N LEU A 123 9.57 -13.11 -16.73
CA LEU A 123 10.91 -12.53 -16.86
C LEU A 123 11.50 -12.34 -15.45
N PRO A 124 12.37 -13.25 -14.97
CA PRO A 124 13.12 -12.98 -13.76
C PRO A 124 13.92 -11.72 -14.01
N SER A 125 13.78 -10.74 -13.12
CA SER A 125 14.76 -9.66 -13.13
C SER A 125 16.13 -10.27 -12.79
N ALA A 126 17.22 -9.55 -13.06
CA ALA A 126 18.54 -9.99 -12.60
C ALA A 126 18.56 -10.27 -11.08
N VAL A 127 17.63 -9.67 -10.32
CA VAL A 127 17.49 -9.77 -8.86
C VAL A 127 16.81 -11.06 -8.40
N THR A 128 15.80 -11.57 -9.11
CA THR A 128 15.00 -12.74 -8.69
C THR A 128 15.29 -14.03 -9.44
N ARG A 129 16.27 -14.03 -10.35
CA ARG A 129 16.70 -15.27 -11.03
C ARG A 129 17.07 -16.33 -10.00
N GLY A 130 16.25 -17.38 -9.90
CA GLY A 130 16.44 -18.50 -8.97
C GLY A 130 15.96 -18.26 -7.53
N LYS A 131 15.36 -17.10 -7.23
CA LYS A 131 14.84 -16.78 -5.89
C LYS A 131 13.35 -17.08 -5.78
N GLN A 132 12.86 -17.22 -4.55
CA GLN A 132 11.43 -17.49 -4.28
C GLN A 132 10.83 -16.43 -3.35
N PRO A 133 9.51 -16.18 -3.41
CA PRO A 133 8.84 -15.29 -2.46
C PRO A 133 8.83 -15.92 -1.07
N VAL A 134 9.40 -15.22 -0.10
CA VAL A 134 9.60 -15.76 1.27
C VAL A 134 8.90 -14.97 2.37
N GLY A 135 8.31 -13.81 2.05
CA GLY A 135 7.59 -13.04 3.05
C GLY A 135 7.23 -11.63 2.60
N LEU A 136 6.91 -10.81 3.60
CA LEU A 136 6.66 -9.39 3.43
C LEU A 136 7.82 -8.55 4.01
N ASN A 137 8.02 -7.38 3.44
CA ASN A 137 8.89 -6.35 4.00
C ASN A 137 8.32 -5.89 5.36
N GLY A 138 9.18 -5.80 6.38
CA GLY A 138 8.78 -5.40 7.73
C GLY A 138 8.27 -3.96 7.86
N GLN A 139 8.46 -3.12 6.84
CA GLN A 139 7.97 -1.75 6.83
C GLN A 139 6.50 -1.69 6.42
N LEU A 140 5.61 -1.88 7.40
CA LEU A 140 4.18 -1.72 7.23
C LEU A 140 3.82 -0.24 7.14
N ARG A 141 2.96 0.10 6.16
CA ARG A 141 2.52 1.48 5.94
C ARG A 141 1.01 1.51 5.85
N LEU A 142 0.39 2.43 6.59
CA LEU A 142 -1.03 2.72 6.48
C LEU A 142 -1.19 4.07 5.81
N TYR A 143 -2.07 4.14 4.82
CA TYR A 143 -2.38 5.36 4.09
C TYR A 143 -3.83 5.73 4.27
N ARG A 144 -4.09 7.03 4.36
CA ARG A 144 -5.42 7.64 4.38
C ARG A 144 -5.45 8.79 3.39
N TYR A 145 -6.47 8.79 2.54
CA TYR A 145 -6.72 9.81 1.53
C TYR A 145 -8.10 10.43 1.76
N ASP A 146 -8.12 11.72 2.12
CA ASP A 146 -9.33 12.55 2.15
C ASP A 146 -9.74 13.01 0.74
N PRO A 147 -10.97 13.54 0.57
CA PRO A 147 -11.37 14.22 -0.66
C PRO A 147 -10.32 15.25 -1.13
N GLY A 148 -9.96 15.19 -2.40
CA GLY A 148 -8.93 15.99 -3.07
C GLY A 148 -7.50 15.43 -2.96
N GLN A 149 -7.24 14.46 -2.07
CA GLN A 149 -5.92 13.86 -1.92
C GLN A 149 -5.65 12.78 -2.97
N ARG A 150 -4.39 12.70 -3.41
CA ARG A 150 -3.92 11.82 -4.48
C ARG A 150 -2.44 11.48 -4.33
N PHE A 151 -1.96 10.53 -5.12
CA PHE A 151 -0.54 10.30 -5.35
C PHE A 151 -0.31 10.27 -6.87
N GLY A 152 0.32 11.30 -7.41
CA GLY A 152 0.56 11.43 -8.85
C GLY A 152 1.49 10.35 -9.41
N LYS A 153 1.57 10.30 -10.75
CA LYS A 153 2.33 9.32 -11.51
C LYS A 153 3.76 9.11 -10.99
N HIS A 154 4.10 7.86 -10.68
CA HIS A 154 5.41 7.44 -10.18
C HIS A 154 5.74 6.00 -10.56
N TYR A 155 7.00 5.65 -10.29
CA TYR A 155 7.49 4.29 -10.24
C TYR A 155 7.91 4.01 -8.79
N ASP A 156 7.68 2.78 -8.33
CA ASP A 156 8.15 2.31 -7.03
C ASP A 156 9.50 1.60 -7.20
N ASP A 157 10.38 1.74 -6.22
CA ASP A 157 11.73 1.17 -6.24
C ASP A 157 11.83 -0.14 -5.44
N THR A 158 12.81 -0.96 -5.81
CA THR A 158 13.19 -2.16 -5.03
C THR A 158 13.70 -1.76 -3.66
N VAL A 159 13.21 -2.45 -2.63
CA VAL A 159 13.71 -2.32 -1.25
C VAL A 159 14.55 -3.54 -0.91
N ILE A 160 15.73 -3.30 -0.35
CA ILE A 160 16.56 -4.35 0.27
C ILE A 160 16.34 -4.24 1.77
N ASP A 161 15.87 -5.32 2.41
CA ASP A 161 15.69 -5.33 3.85
C ASP A 161 16.99 -5.64 4.60
N THR A 162 16.93 -5.64 5.93
CA THR A 162 18.10 -5.89 6.80
C THR A 162 18.66 -7.30 6.69
N LEU A 163 17.93 -8.23 6.07
CA LEU A 163 18.37 -9.61 5.81
C LEU A 163 18.92 -9.77 4.38
N GLY A 164 19.03 -8.68 3.61
CA GLY A 164 19.48 -8.71 2.22
C GLY A 164 18.44 -9.23 1.23
N ARG A 165 17.19 -9.45 1.67
CA ARG A 165 16.09 -9.88 0.79
C ARG A 165 15.63 -8.67 -0.01
N GLN A 166 15.29 -8.90 -1.28
CA GLN A 166 14.90 -7.82 -2.19
C GLN A 166 13.41 -7.93 -2.53
N SER A 167 12.71 -6.79 -2.57
CA SER A 167 11.30 -6.76 -2.96
C SER A 167 11.11 -6.59 -4.47
N GLU A 168 10.12 -7.29 -5.03
CA GLU A 168 9.71 -7.12 -6.44
C GLU A 168 8.25 -6.72 -6.66
N PHE A 169 7.39 -6.94 -5.66
CA PHE A 169 5.98 -6.61 -5.76
C PHE A 169 5.58 -5.74 -4.58
N THR A 170 4.95 -4.61 -4.87
CA THR A 170 4.19 -3.87 -3.87
C THR A 170 2.88 -4.59 -3.61
N LEU A 171 2.52 -4.75 -2.33
CA LEU A 171 1.23 -5.24 -1.87
C LEU A 171 0.44 -4.07 -1.30
N LEU A 172 -0.70 -3.76 -1.92
CA LEU A 172 -1.71 -2.84 -1.39
C LEU A 172 -2.94 -3.64 -0.99
N ILE A 173 -3.41 -3.50 0.24
CA ILE A 173 -4.69 -4.05 0.71
C ILE A 173 -5.62 -2.87 0.94
N TYR A 174 -6.67 -2.77 0.13
CA TYR A 174 -7.70 -1.75 0.30
C TYR A 174 -8.54 -2.09 1.53
N LEU A 175 -8.67 -1.16 2.47
CA LEU A 175 -9.36 -1.41 3.73
C LEU A 175 -10.84 -0.98 3.70
N ASN A 176 -11.28 -0.34 2.62
CA ASN A 176 -12.68 0.02 2.44
C ASN A 176 -13.04 0.22 0.96
N ASP A 177 -14.33 0.26 0.67
CA ASP A 177 -14.85 0.52 -0.66
C ASP A 177 -14.71 2.01 -1.01
N ALA A 178 -14.45 2.31 -2.29
CA ALA A 178 -14.47 3.68 -2.79
C ALA A 178 -15.79 4.41 -2.44
N GLY A 179 -15.71 5.68 -2.08
CA GLY A 179 -16.89 6.50 -1.78
C GLY A 179 -17.52 6.27 -0.41
N THR A 180 -16.93 5.41 0.42
CA THR A 180 -17.39 5.14 1.79
C THR A 180 -16.56 5.88 2.83
N ASP A 181 -17.18 6.20 3.95
CA ASP A 181 -16.48 6.58 5.19
C ASP A 181 -16.83 5.53 6.26
N PRO A 182 -15.95 4.55 6.49
CA PRO A 182 -16.26 3.42 7.36
C PRO A 182 -16.38 3.80 8.84
N LEU A 183 -15.90 4.98 9.25
CA LEU A 183 -16.03 5.48 10.62
C LEU A 183 -17.20 6.44 10.79
N ASN A 184 -17.78 6.94 9.68
CA ASN A 184 -18.96 7.80 9.70
C ASN A 184 -20.17 7.07 9.09
N VAL A 185 -20.82 6.25 9.92
CA VAL A 185 -21.96 5.40 9.53
C VAL A 185 -23.20 6.23 9.12
N LEU A 186 -23.28 7.51 9.53
CA LEU A 186 -24.34 8.44 9.13
C LEU A 186 -24.05 9.15 7.78
N GLY A 187 -22.84 9.01 7.24
CA GLY A 187 -22.46 9.56 5.95
C GLY A 187 -23.18 8.86 4.79
N LYS A 188 -23.71 9.64 3.83
CA LYS A 188 -24.27 9.08 2.59
C LYS A 188 -23.17 8.30 1.87
N LYS A 189 -23.39 7.01 1.63
CA LYS A 189 -22.53 6.21 0.74
C LYS A 189 -22.63 6.80 -0.68
N SER A 190 -21.52 7.26 -1.24
CA SER A 190 -21.46 7.57 -2.66
C SER A 190 -21.08 6.30 -3.41
N HIS A 191 -22.07 5.45 -3.71
CA HIS A 191 -21.88 4.24 -4.52
C HIS A 191 -21.79 4.58 -6.01
N THR A 192 -20.78 5.35 -6.42
CA THR A 192 -20.59 5.69 -7.84
C THR A 192 -19.12 5.64 -8.22
N SER A 193 -18.84 5.31 -9.48
CA SER A 193 -17.52 5.43 -10.12
C SER A 193 -16.96 6.86 -10.11
N SER A 194 -17.76 7.85 -9.70
CA SER A 194 -17.34 9.23 -9.49
C SER A 194 -16.67 9.46 -8.13
N ALA A 195 -16.59 8.45 -7.25
CA ALA A 195 -15.94 8.57 -5.95
C ALA A 195 -14.43 8.76 -6.03
N GLY A 196 -13.80 8.38 -7.15
CA GLY A 196 -12.36 8.47 -7.37
C GLY A 196 -11.54 7.54 -6.47
N GLY A 197 -10.24 7.84 -6.35
CA GLY A 197 -9.33 7.06 -5.52
C GLY A 197 -8.87 5.75 -6.16
N GLU A 198 -9.06 5.52 -7.45
CA GLU A 198 -8.53 4.35 -8.15
C GLU A 198 -7.00 4.30 -8.10
N THR A 199 -6.43 3.10 -8.08
CA THR A 199 -5.03 2.91 -8.46
C THR A 199 -4.97 2.67 -9.97
N VAL A 200 -4.30 3.55 -10.69
CA VAL A 200 -4.28 3.58 -12.15
C VAL A 200 -2.90 3.20 -12.67
N PHE A 201 -2.83 2.22 -13.56
CA PHE A 201 -1.61 1.78 -14.23
C PHE A 201 -1.62 2.20 -15.71
N HIS A 202 -0.58 2.89 -16.13
CA HIS A 202 -0.37 3.32 -17.52
C HIS A 202 0.45 2.25 -18.23
N ILE A 203 -0.23 1.35 -18.93
CA ILE A 203 0.41 0.20 -19.60
C ILE A 203 0.96 0.68 -20.95
N PRO A 204 2.27 0.52 -21.20
CA PRO A 204 2.85 0.84 -22.50
C PRO A 204 2.08 0.17 -23.65
N GLN A 205 2.03 0.84 -24.81
CA GLN A 205 1.35 0.36 -26.03
C GLN A 205 -0.18 0.17 -25.93
N THR A 206 -0.81 0.50 -24.80
CA THR A 206 -2.27 0.57 -24.68
C THR A 206 -2.73 2.02 -24.59
N SER A 207 -3.86 2.36 -25.21
CA SER A 207 -4.44 3.71 -25.12
C SER A 207 -5.27 3.92 -23.85
N GLN A 208 -5.69 2.84 -23.19
CA GLN A 208 -6.56 2.87 -22.02
C GLN A 208 -5.80 2.36 -20.80
N PRO A 209 -5.67 3.15 -19.72
CA PRO A 209 -5.01 2.71 -18.51
C PRO A 209 -5.87 1.68 -17.77
N LEU A 210 -5.23 0.77 -17.03
CA LEU A 210 -5.93 -0.14 -16.12
C LEU A 210 -6.24 0.60 -14.82
N SER A 211 -7.51 0.68 -14.45
CA SER A 211 -7.93 1.30 -13.18
C SER A 211 -8.46 0.26 -12.21
N ILE A 212 -7.91 0.25 -10.99
CA ILE A 212 -8.35 -0.63 -9.90
C ILE A 212 -9.12 0.21 -8.88
N THR A 213 -10.43 0.01 -8.83
CA THR A 213 -11.31 0.65 -7.84
C THR A 213 -11.10 0.01 -6.46
N PRO A 214 -10.86 0.80 -5.40
CA PRO A 214 -10.78 0.31 -4.03
C PRO A 214 -12.03 -0.48 -3.64
N ARG A 215 -11.82 -1.71 -3.18
CA ARG A 215 -12.84 -2.56 -2.56
C ARG A 215 -12.29 -3.14 -1.27
N GLY A 216 -13.02 -3.02 -0.17
CA GLY A 216 -12.58 -3.50 1.14
C GLY A 216 -12.19 -4.97 1.07
N GLY A 217 -10.95 -5.28 1.47
CA GLY A 217 -10.40 -6.63 1.47
C GLY A 217 -9.82 -7.11 0.15
N LEU A 218 -9.88 -6.31 -0.92
CA LEU A 218 -9.14 -6.55 -2.14
C LEU A 218 -7.67 -6.26 -1.92
N ALA A 219 -6.81 -7.22 -2.23
CA ALA A 219 -5.38 -7.00 -2.35
C ALA A 219 -4.99 -6.80 -3.83
N LEU A 220 -4.13 -5.84 -4.06
CA LEU A 220 -3.50 -5.52 -5.33
C LEU A 220 -2.00 -5.77 -5.19
N LEU A 221 -1.46 -6.64 -6.02
CA LEU A 221 -0.03 -6.83 -6.20
C LEU A 221 0.38 -6.17 -7.50
N HIS A 222 1.41 -5.33 -7.47
CA HIS A 222 1.99 -4.83 -8.70
C HIS A 222 3.51 -4.84 -8.66
N ARG A 223 4.11 -5.13 -9.81
CA ARG A 223 5.56 -5.18 -9.95
C ARG A 223 6.16 -3.79 -9.80
N HIS A 224 7.33 -3.73 -9.18
CA HIS A 224 8.09 -2.49 -9.00
C HIS A 224 9.58 -2.67 -9.33
N GLY A 225 10.39 -1.63 -9.12
CA GLY A 225 11.79 -1.58 -9.55
C GLY A 225 11.92 -1.45 -11.07
N ALA A 226 12.87 -2.18 -11.67
CA ALA A 226 13.20 -2.04 -13.09
C ALA A 226 12.04 -2.33 -14.06
N ASN A 227 11.04 -3.10 -13.63
CA ASN A 227 9.86 -3.44 -14.42
C ASN A 227 8.58 -2.77 -13.86
N CYS A 228 8.72 -1.66 -13.13
CA CYS A 228 7.57 -0.95 -12.59
C CYS A 228 6.76 -0.29 -13.72
N LEU A 229 5.46 -0.52 -13.76
CA LEU A 229 4.55 0.28 -14.59
C LEU A 229 4.39 1.68 -13.97
N LEU A 230 4.29 2.70 -14.82
CA LEU A 230 3.95 4.05 -14.35
C LEU A 230 2.54 4.00 -13.76
N HIS A 231 2.39 4.42 -12.51
CA HIS A 231 1.11 4.31 -11.81
C HIS A 231 0.84 5.49 -10.89
N GLU A 232 -0.41 5.69 -10.54
CA GLU A 232 -0.87 6.76 -9.66
C GLU A 232 -2.08 6.32 -8.82
N ALA A 233 -2.36 7.06 -7.76
CA ALA A 233 -3.64 7.03 -7.08
C ALA A 233 -4.43 8.28 -7.47
N ASN A 234 -5.56 8.09 -8.14
CA ASN A 234 -6.47 9.18 -8.51
C ASN A 234 -6.94 9.96 -7.27
N PRO A 235 -7.35 11.24 -7.45
CA PRO A 235 -7.99 11.99 -6.38
C PRO A 235 -9.19 11.24 -5.81
N VAL A 236 -9.31 11.20 -4.49
CA VAL A 236 -10.58 10.85 -3.84
C VAL A 236 -11.54 12.02 -4.03
N HIS A 237 -12.77 11.77 -4.47
CA HIS A 237 -13.81 12.78 -4.61
C HIS A 237 -14.89 12.65 -3.53
N GLY A 238 -15.15 11.44 -3.05
CA GLY A 238 -16.12 11.18 -1.98
C GLY A 238 -15.65 10.10 -1.01
N GLY A 239 -16.08 10.19 0.24
CA GLY A 239 -15.65 9.29 1.32
C GLY A 239 -14.18 9.50 1.68
N VAL A 240 -13.57 8.45 2.25
CA VAL A 240 -12.15 8.39 2.61
C VAL A 240 -11.59 7.08 2.07
N LYS A 241 -10.34 7.06 1.60
CA LYS A 241 -9.68 5.82 1.14
C LYS A 241 -8.58 5.40 2.10
N TYR A 242 -8.63 4.14 2.56
CA TYR A 242 -7.63 3.53 3.41
C TYR A 242 -6.90 2.38 2.71
N ILE A 243 -5.57 2.32 2.86
CA ILE A 243 -4.73 1.24 2.33
C ILE A 243 -3.73 0.79 3.40
N LEU A 244 -3.57 -0.52 3.56
CA LEU A 244 -2.38 -1.13 4.15
C LEU A 244 -1.40 -1.50 3.03
N ARG A 245 -0.13 -1.13 3.17
CA ARG A 245 0.94 -1.49 2.25
C ARG A 245 2.06 -2.27 2.94
N SER A 246 2.55 -3.30 2.24
CA SER A 246 3.87 -3.89 2.39
C SER A 246 4.41 -4.24 1.00
N ASP A 247 5.56 -4.92 0.91
CA ASP A 247 6.17 -5.36 -0.34
C ASP A 247 6.59 -6.83 -0.20
N ILE A 248 6.36 -7.69 -1.22
CA ILE A 248 6.79 -9.10 -1.20
C ILE A 248 8.30 -9.16 -1.39
N VAL A 249 8.99 -9.83 -0.49
CA VAL A 249 10.46 -10.03 -0.51
C VAL A 249 10.85 -11.43 -0.97
N PHE A 250 11.99 -11.51 -1.64
CA PHE A 250 12.52 -12.72 -2.27
C PHE A 250 13.92 -13.05 -1.75
N SER A 251 14.20 -14.34 -1.59
CA SER A 251 15.53 -14.88 -1.24
C SER A 251 15.91 -16.06 -2.13
#